data_AF-A0A0F9AK71-F1
#
_entry.id   AF-A0A0F9AK71-F1
#
_cell.length_a   1.000
_cell.length_b   1.000
_cell.length_c   1.000
_cell.angle_alpha   90.00
_cell.angle_beta   90.00
_cell.angle_gamma   90.00
#
_symmetry.space_group_name_H-M   'P 1'
#
loop_
_entity.id
_entity.type
_entity.pdbx_description
1 polymer ?
#
loop_
_entity_poly.entity_id
_entity_poly.type
_entity_poly.pdbx_seq_one_letter_code
_entity_poly.pdbx_strand_id
1 'polypeptide(L)'
;TLSVTGDKKSQKFEDSYLDLLFSTLKDLGFNAVTYMPTRNTPAQLKRVKEMCRRYSFFEISGEDINSPRQSFICPLLAQPDFHNLIDSTWALAGHEVQAAKDLSLAMFSAATREKYPHLDERIQAFKAVGLSHHTRI
;
A
#
# COMPACT_ATOMS: atom_id res chain seq x y z
N THR A 1 1.27 -4.17 28.86
CA THR A 1 2.19 -5.19 29.38
C THR A 1 3.59 -4.88 28.89
N LEU A 2 4.55 -4.79 29.82
CA LEU A 2 5.90 -4.27 29.61
C LEU A 2 6.80 -5.28 28.90
N SER A 3 7.67 -4.76 28.02
CA SER A 3 8.71 -5.51 27.31
C SER A 3 9.61 -6.27 28.28
N VAL A 4 9.80 -7.57 28.00
CA VAL A 4 10.56 -8.52 28.84
C VAL A 4 12.07 -8.20 28.91
N THR A 5 12.58 -7.26 28.10
CA THR A 5 13.99 -6.84 28.13
C THR A 5 14.25 -5.41 28.61
N GLY A 6 13.24 -4.64 29.07
CA GLY A 6 13.46 -3.32 29.68
C GLY A 6 14.03 -2.20 28.80
N ASP A 7 14.55 -2.49 27.59
CA ASP A 7 15.35 -1.54 26.81
C ASP A 7 14.60 -0.72 25.75
N LYS A 8 13.31 -1.00 25.48
CA LYS A 8 12.56 -0.27 24.45
C LYS A 8 11.60 0.74 25.05
N LYS A 9 12.05 2.00 25.14
CA LYS A 9 11.18 3.16 25.32
C LYS A 9 10.14 3.20 24.19
N SER A 10 8.91 3.58 24.53
CA SER A 10 7.85 3.95 23.58
C SER A 10 8.43 4.88 22.49
N GLN A 11 8.51 4.40 21.26
CA GLN A 11 9.07 5.13 20.13
C GLN A 11 8.03 6.15 19.61
N LYS A 12 7.89 7.28 20.30
CA LYS A 12 7.25 8.49 19.73
C LYS A 12 8.06 9.08 18.57
N PHE A 13 9.35 8.76 18.50
CA PHE A 13 10.30 9.37 17.57
C PHE A 13 9.88 9.12 16.12
N GLU A 14 9.64 7.87 15.71
CA GLU A 14 9.38 7.52 14.31
C GLU A 14 8.07 8.15 13.79
N ASP A 15 6.99 8.08 14.58
CA ASP A 15 5.71 8.69 14.22
C ASP A 15 5.79 10.22 14.07
N SER A 16 6.74 10.88 14.75
CA SER A 16 6.93 12.33 14.63
C SER A 16 7.57 12.76 13.30
N TYR A 17 8.23 11.84 12.59
CA TYR A 17 8.84 12.10 11.29
C TYR A 17 7.91 11.88 10.10
N LEU A 18 6.71 11.31 10.31
CA LEU A 18 5.81 10.97 9.20
C LEU A 18 5.56 12.16 8.27
N ASP A 19 5.32 13.35 8.80
CA ASP A 19 5.07 14.55 7.98
C ASP A 19 6.26 14.94 7.10
N LEU A 20 7.48 14.89 7.64
CA LEU A 20 8.71 15.12 6.88
C LEU A 20 8.95 13.99 5.86
N LEU A 21 8.72 12.73 6.27
CA LEU A 21 8.91 11.57 5.40
C LEU A 21 8.00 11.64 4.17
N PHE A 22 6.69 11.85 4.36
CA PHE A 22 5.74 11.84 3.25
C PHE A 22 5.93 13.02 2.29
N SER A 23 6.25 14.21 2.81
CA SER A 23 6.62 15.35 1.95
C SER A 23 7.89 15.05 1.16
N THR A 24 8.93 14.52 1.81
CA THR A 24 10.18 14.12 1.14
C THR A 24 9.94 13.05 0.07
N LEU A 25 9.16 12.02 0.36
CA LEU A 25 8.81 10.98 -0.62
C LEU A 25 8.07 11.57 -1.82
N LYS A 26 7.21 12.57 -1.60
CA LYS A 26 6.47 13.23 -2.67
C LYS A 26 7.41 14.02 -3.57
N ASP A 27 8.32 14.80 -2.97
CA ASP A 27 9.30 15.61 -3.69
C ASP A 27 10.27 14.76 -4.50
N LEU A 28 10.63 13.58 -3.98
CA LEU A 28 11.47 12.59 -4.67
C LEU A 28 10.73 11.81 -5.78
N GLY A 29 9.40 11.98 -5.91
CA GLY A 29 8.62 11.36 -6.97
C GLY A 29 8.22 9.90 -6.72
N PHE A 30 8.21 9.43 -5.47
CA PHE A 30 7.66 8.12 -5.14
C PHE A 30 6.15 8.06 -5.45
N ASN A 31 5.67 6.88 -5.82
CA ASN A 31 4.27 6.67 -6.19
C ASN A 31 3.46 5.94 -5.10
N ALA A 32 4.13 5.22 -4.20
CA ALA A 32 3.49 4.28 -3.29
C ALA A 32 4.20 4.23 -1.94
N VAL A 33 3.47 3.79 -0.92
CA VAL A 33 4.01 3.46 0.40
C VAL A 33 3.50 2.10 0.83
N THR A 34 4.34 1.37 1.55
CA THR A 34 4.01 0.08 2.16
C THR A 34 3.87 0.25 3.67
N TYR A 35 2.89 -0.43 4.27
CA TYR A 35 2.76 -0.50 5.72
C TYR A 35 2.15 -1.85 6.15
N MET A 36 2.36 -2.23 7.41
CA MET A 36 1.93 -3.52 7.99
C MET A 36 0.74 -3.32 8.93
N PRO A 37 -0.53 -3.51 8.48
CA PRO A 37 -1.72 -3.52 9.35
C PRO A 37 -1.55 -4.15 10.73
N THR A 38 -0.94 -5.34 10.86
CA THR A 38 -0.87 -6.12 12.11
C THR A 38 0.11 -5.55 13.14
N ARG A 39 1.07 -4.74 12.70
CA ARG A 39 2.11 -4.15 13.56
C ARG A 39 1.80 -2.73 14.02
N ASN A 40 0.68 -2.17 13.59
CA ASN A 40 0.33 -0.78 13.85
C ASN A 40 -0.96 -0.70 14.66
N THR A 41 -1.05 0.30 15.53
CA THR A 41 -2.30 0.62 16.22
C THR A 41 -3.32 1.20 15.23
N PRO A 42 -4.64 1.11 15.51
CA PRO A 42 -5.66 1.75 14.67
C PRO A 42 -5.44 3.24 14.43
N ALA A 43 -4.94 3.97 15.44
CA ALA A 43 -4.63 5.40 15.31
C ALA A 43 -3.46 5.67 14.36
N GLN A 44 -2.41 4.85 14.40
CA GLN A 44 -1.28 4.95 13.47
C GLN A 44 -1.72 4.64 12.04
N LEU A 45 -2.50 3.57 11.85
CA LEU A 45 -3.04 3.22 10.53
C LEU A 45 -3.91 4.34 9.96
N LYS A 46 -4.82 4.90 10.77
CA LYS A 46 -5.63 6.05 10.35
C LYS A 46 -4.76 7.22 9.88
N ARG A 47 -3.72 7.57 10.63
CA ARG A 47 -2.79 8.64 10.28
C ARG A 47 -2.07 8.36 8.96
N VAL A 48 -1.50 7.17 8.78
CA VAL A 48 -0.81 6.79 7.53
C VAL A 48 -1.75 6.89 6.34
N LYS A 49 -2.98 6.35 6.45
CA LYS A 49 -3.98 6.41 5.38
C LYS A 49 -4.43 7.82 5.04
N GLU A 50 -4.58 8.70 6.03
CA GLU A 50 -4.83 10.14 5.81
C GLU A 50 -3.70 10.80 5.02
N MET A 51 -2.45 10.44 5.31
CA MET A 51 -1.29 10.96 4.60
C MET A 51 -1.19 10.41 3.18
N CYS A 52 -1.48 9.12 2.96
CA CYS A 52 -1.56 8.54 1.62
C CYS A 52 -2.56 9.29 0.73
N ARG A 53 -3.75 9.57 1.26
CA ARG A 53 -4.77 10.36 0.56
C ARG A 53 -4.28 11.78 0.25
N ARG A 54 -3.68 12.46 1.24
CA ARG A 54 -3.16 13.84 1.09
C ARG A 54 -2.11 13.95 -0.01
N TYR A 55 -1.18 13.01 -0.09
CA TYR A 55 -0.06 13.04 -1.04
C TYR A 55 -0.32 12.24 -2.33
N SER A 56 -1.47 11.59 -2.43
CA SER A 56 -1.85 10.67 -3.50
C SER A 56 -0.86 9.53 -3.68
N PHE A 57 -0.49 8.87 -2.57
CA PHE A 57 0.30 7.65 -2.59
C PHE A 57 -0.58 6.41 -2.72
N PHE A 58 -0.16 5.51 -3.58
CA PHE A 58 -0.71 4.16 -3.68
C PHE A 58 -0.36 3.35 -2.43
N GLU A 59 -1.35 2.71 -1.82
CA GLU A 59 -1.22 2.01 -0.54
C GLU A 59 -1.01 0.51 -0.79
N ILE A 60 0.05 -0.05 -0.21
CA ILE A 60 0.36 -1.48 -0.34
C ILE A 60 0.44 -2.11 1.05
N SER A 61 -0.22 -3.26 1.22
CA SER A 61 -0.04 -4.09 2.40
C SER A 61 1.34 -4.73 2.36
N GLY A 62 2.21 -4.33 3.29
CA GLY A 62 3.56 -4.88 3.46
C GLY A 62 3.64 -5.96 4.53
N GLU A 63 2.53 -6.63 4.88
CA GLU A 63 2.51 -7.70 5.89
C GLU A 63 3.62 -8.73 5.69
N ASP A 64 4.36 -9.00 6.76
CA ASP A 64 5.53 -9.87 6.73
C ASP A 64 5.29 -11.19 7.46
N ILE A 65 5.67 -12.31 6.84
CA ILE A 65 5.68 -13.63 7.50
C ILE A 65 7.11 -13.90 7.98
N ASN A 66 7.32 -13.80 9.29
CA ASN A 66 8.66 -13.98 9.88
C ASN A 66 8.81 -15.26 10.71
N SER A 67 7.77 -16.10 10.74
CA SER A 67 7.81 -17.36 11.47
C SER A 67 7.02 -18.45 10.73
N PRO A 68 7.51 -19.70 10.71
CA PRO A 68 6.76 -20.84 10.15
C PRO A 68 5.42 -21.11 10.85
N ARG A 69 5.23 -20.61 12.08
CA ARG A 69 3.99 -20.76 12.85
C ARG A 69 3.00 -19.61 12.62
N GLN A 70 3.42 -18.56 11.92
CA GLN A 70 2.56 -17.41 11.63
C GLN A 70 1.52 -17.81 10.58
N SER A 71 0.27 -17.43 10.81
CA SER A 71 -0.81 -17.64 9.86
C SER A 71 -0.58 -16.82 8.59
N PHE A 72 -0.78 -17.43 7.43
CA PHE A 72 -0.86 -16.72 6.14
C PHE A 72 -2.15 -15.90 6.01
N ILE A 73 -3.20 -16.27 6.74
CA ILE A 73 -4.44 -15.50 6.79
C ILE A 73 -4.22 -14.31 7.73
N CYS A 74 -4.43 -13.10 7.22
CA CYS A 74 -4.47 -11.87 8.00
C CYS A 74 -5.94 -11.41 8.15
N PRO A 75 -6.59 -11.69 9.31
CA PRO A 75 -8.01 -11.36 9.49
C PRO A 75 -8.32 -9.86 9.44
N LEU A 76 -7.34 -9.00 9.73
CA LEU A 76 -7.47 -7.54 9.63
C LEU A 76 -7.81 -7.11 8.20
N LEU A 77 -7.27 -7.77 7.18
CA LEU A 77 -7.53 -7.43 5.78
C LEU A 77 -8.98 -7.71 5.35
N ALA A 78 -9.72 -8.53 6.10
CA ALA A 78 -11.14 -8.78 5.85
C ALA A 78 -12.05 -7.66 6.38
N GLN A 79 -11.52 -6.70 7.14
CA GLN A 79 -12.32 -5.58 7.61
C GLN A 79 -12.51 -4.55 6.48
N PRO A 80 -13.68 -3.88 6.41
CA PRO A 80 -13.98 -2.91 5.36
C PRO A 80 -12.93 -1.80 5.21
N ASP A 81 -12.33 -1.39 6.34
CA ASP A 81 -11.29 -0.36 6.38
C ASP A 81 -10.02 -0.76 5.62
N PHE A 82 -9.82 -2.02 5.26
CA PHE A 82 -8.64 -2.49 4.52
C PHE A 82 -8.96 -3.00 3.11
N HIS A 83 -10.20 -2.89 2.65
CA HIS A 83 -10.57 -3.30 1.29
C HIS A 83 -9.76 -2.55 0.22
N ASN A 84 -9.33 -1.31 0.48
CA ASN A 84 -8.43 -0.57 -0.42
C ASN A 84 -7.10 -1.29 -0.66
N LEU A 85 -6.59 -2.06 0.32
CA LEU A 85 -5.36 -2.84 0.16
C LEU A 85 -5.57 -4.08 -0.71
N ILE A 86 -6.76 -4.68 -0.67
CA ILE A 86 -7.14 -5.78 -1.58
C ILE A 86 -7.24 -5.25 -3.02
N ASP A 87 -7.91 -4.11 -3.19
CA ASP A 87 -8.01 -3.43 -4.49
C ASP A 87 -6.64 -3.06 -5.04
N SER A 88 -5.77 -2.53 -4.19
CA SER A 88 -4.39 -2.20 -4.55
C SER A 88 -3.59 -3.44 -4.94
N THR A 89 -3.77 -4.56 -4.24
CA THR A 89 -3.12 -5.83 -4.62
C THR A 89 -3.50 -6.25 -6.03
N TRP A 90 -4.80 -6.23 -6.38
CA TRP A 90 -5.25 -6.56 -7.73
C TRP A 90 -4.79 -5.53 -8.77
N ALA A 91 -4.75 -4.25 -8.41
CA ALA A 91 -4.20 -3.21 -9.29
C ALA A 91 -2.71 -3.41 -9.56
N LEU A 92 -1.94 -3.85 -8.57
CA LEU A 92 -0.53 -4.18 -8.74
C LEU A 92 -0.34 -5.40 -9.65
N ALA A 93 -1.17 -6.44 -9.51
CA ALA A 93 -1.17 -7.56 -10.46
C ALA A 93 -1.52 -7.11 -11.89
N GLY A 94 -2.52 -6.24 -12.04
CA GLY A 94 -2.84 -5.64 -13.34
C GLY A 94 -1.71 -4.77 -13.90
N HIS A 95 -0.97 -4.08 -13.03
CA HIS A 95 0.21 -3.30 -13.39
C HIS A 95 1.27 -4.22 -14.00
N GLU A 96 1.58 -5.34 -13.34
CA GLU A 96 2.55 -6.33 -13.84
C GLU A 96 2.12 -6.89 -15.19
N VAL A 97 0.84 -7.25 -15.35
CA VAL A 97 0.29 -7.76 -16.63
C VAL A 97 0.48 -6.77 -17.77
N GLN A 98 0.28 -5.47 -17.53
CA GLN A 98 0.43 -4.45 -18.57
C GLN A 98 1.89 -4.08 -18.81
N ALA A 99 2.66 -3.92 -17.73
CA ALA A 99 4.09 -3.60 -17.78
C ALA A 99 4.91 -4.70 -18.48
N ALA A 100 4.50 -5.96 -18.34
CA ALA A 100 5.12 -7.08 -19.05
C ALA A 100 4.91 -7.04 -20.57
N LYS A 101 3.86 -6.36 -21.05
CA LYS A 101 3.65 -6.13 -22.48
C LYS A 101 4.46 -4.94 -22.96
N ASP A 102 4.39 -3.84 -22.23
CA ASP A 102 5.14 -2.61 -22.47
C ASP A 102 5.09 -1.72 -21.21
N LEU A 103 6.25 -1.20 -20.77
CA LEU A 103 6.35 -0.27 -19.65
C LEU A 103 5.54 1.02 -19.87
N SER A 104 5.29 1.42 -21.11
CA SER A 104 4.43 2.56 -21.43
C SER A 104 2.97 2.33 -20.99
N LEU A 105 2.56 1.07 -20.80
CA LEU A 105 1.23 0.66 -20.33
C LEU A 105 1.16 0.47 -18.82
N ALA A 106 2.27 0.64 -18.10
CA ALA A 106 2.33 0.48 -16.65
C ALA A 106 1.45 1.53 -15.93
N MET A 107 0.95 1.18 -14.74
CA MET A 107 0.03 2.02 -13.97
C MET A 107 0.51 3.46 -13.72
N PHE A 108 1.81 3.67 -13.58
CA PHE A 108 2.40 4.98 -13.28
C PHE A 108 3.13 5.61 -14.48
N SER A 109 2.98 5.05 -15.69
CA SER A 109 3.55 5.64 -16.90
C SER A 109 2.94 7.01 -17.22
N ALA A 110 3.63 7.84 -17.99
CA ALA A 110 3.11 9.14 -18.41
C ALA A 110 1.77 9.01 -19.16
N ALA A 111 1.68 8.07 -20.11
CA ALA A 111 0.46 7.81 -20.87
C ALA A 111 -0.71 7.38 -19.98
N THR A 112 -0.48 6.51 -18.99
CA THR A 112 -1.53 6.09 -18.05
C THR A 112 -1.95 7.23 -17.14
N ARG A 113 -1.01 8.08 -16.69
CA ARG A 113 -1.31 9.25 -15.85
C ARG A 113 -2.09 10.32 -16.61
N GLU A 114 -1.86 10.46 -17.92
CA GLU A 114 -2.66 11.34 -18.78
C GLU A 114 -4.08 10.79 -18.97
N LYS A 115 -4.19 9.48 -19.24
CA LYS A 115 -5.49 8.81 -19.45
C LYS A 115 -6.35 8.75 -18.19
N TYR A 116 -5.72 8.53 -17.04
CA TYR A 116 -6.37 8.41 -15.73
C TYR A 116 -5.62 9.32 -14.73
N PRO A 117 -5.95 10.61 -14.66
CA PRO A 117 -5.24 11.58 -13.83
C PRO A 117 -5.33 11.25 -12.34
N HIS A 118 -6.50 10.78 -11.90
CA HIS A 118 -6.76 10.43 -10.51
C HIS A 118 -6.24 9.03 -10.17
N LEU A 119 -5.58 8.90 -9.02
CA LEU A 119 -5.02 7.63 -8.60
C LEU A 119 -6.09 6.55 -8.42
N ASP A 120 -7.24 6.88 -7.85
CA ASP A 120 -8.32 5.92 -7.61
C ASP A 120 -8.87 5.32 -8.92
N GLU A 121 -8.96 6.12 -9.98
CA GLU A 121 -9.35 5.64 -11.32
C GLU A 121 -8.31 4.65 -11.87
N ARG A 122 -7.02 4.95 -11.69
CA ARG A 122 -5.94 4.02 -12.07
C ARG A 122 -6.06 2.71 -11.30
N ILE A 123 -6.26 2.76 -9.99
CA ILE A 123 -6.41 1.57 -9.15
C ILE A 123 -7.55 0.70 -9.68
N GLN A 124 -8.73 1.27 -9.95
CA GLN A 124 -9.87 0.49 -10.43
C GLN A 124 -9.65 -0.08 -11.84
N ALA A 125 -9.06 0.70 -12.76
CA ALA A 125 -8.76 0.24 -14.11
C ALA A 125 -7.78 -0.94 -14.10
N PHE A 126 -6.72 -0.86 -13.30
CA PHE A 126 -5.70 -1.92 -13.22
C PHE A 126 -6.19 -3.11 -12.40
N LYS A 127 -7.01 -2.90 -11.37
CA LYS A 127 -7.70 -3.99 -10.65
C LYS A 127 -8.53 -4.85 -11.61
N ALA A 128 -9.29 -4.22 -12.50
CA ALA A 128 -10.09 -4.94 -13.49
C ALA A 128 -9.21 -5.80 -14.42
N VAL A 129 -8.04 -5.30 -14.82
CA VAL A 129 -7.05 -6.09 -15.58
C VAL A 129 -6.55 -7.29 -14.78
N GLY A 130 -6.13 -7.08 -13.53
CA GLY A 130 -5.61 -8.13 -12.66
C GLY A 130 -6.63 -9.25 -12.45
N LEU A 131 -7.87 -8.90 -12.11
CA LEU A 131 -8.97 -9.86 -11.93
C LEU A 131 -9.25 -10.65 -13.23
N SER A 132 -9.34 -9.95 -14.37
CA SER A 132 -9.65 -10.58 -15.66
C SER A 132 -8.54 -11.52 -16.13
N HIS A 133 -7.28 -11.19 -15.85
CA HIS A 133 -6.14 -12.04 -16.18
C HIS A 133 -6.15 -13.34 -15.36
N HIS A 134 -6.47 -13.24 -14.06
CA HIS A 134 -6.55 -14.41 -13.18
C HIS A 134 -7.67 -15.38 -13.58
N THR A 135 -8.85 -14.87 -13.99
CA THR A 135 -9.96 -15.74 -14.44
C THR A 135 -9.71 -16.49 -15.74
N ARG A 136 -8.60 -16.21 -16.45
CA ARG A 136 -8.25 -16.83 -17.74
C ARG A 136 -7.18 -17.91 -17.63
N ILE A 137 -6.61 -18.09 -16.44
CA ILE A 137 -5.65 -19.16 -16.09
C ILE A 137 -6.46 -20.28 -15.41
#